data_AF-A0A5B7SQL4-F1
#
_entry.id   AF-A0A5B7SQL4-F1
#
_cell.length_a   1.000
_cell.length_b   1.000
_cell.length_c   1.000
_cell.angle_alpha   90.00
_cell.angle_beta   90.00
_cell.angle_gamma   90.00
#
_symmetry.space_group_name_H-M   'P 1'
#
loop_
_entity.id
_entity.type
_entity.pdbx_description
1 polymer ?
#
loop_
_entity_poly.entity_id
_entity_poly.type
_entity_poly.pdbx_seq_one_letter_code
_entity_poly.pdbx_strand_id
1 'polypeptide(L)'
;MKKSLQLTITTILFSTFIGCSVAEDVKDTLDAAECATLIERLDNDVDNNESCSEIRADVNSILSGSCRDFITEEQRTQLEFIRDNCSDE
;
A
#
# COMPACT_ATOMS: atom_id res chain seq x y z
N MET A 1 -9.96 31.45 37.04
CA MET A 1 -9.01 31.05 35.97
C MET A 1 -8.61 29.57 36.01
N LYS A 2 -8.40 28.96 37.18
CA LYS A 2 -7.96 27.54 37.29
C LYS A 2 -8.87 26.48 36.62
N LYS A 3 -10.19 26.67 36.59
CA LYS A 3 -11.14 25.73 35.97
C LYS A 3 -11.07 25.70 34.43
N SER A 4 -10.76 26.84 33.81
CA SER A 4 -10.63 26.94 32.34
C SER A 4 -9.40 26.20 31.85
N LEU A 5 -8.28 26.28 32.60
CA LEU A 5 -7.02 25.62 32.26
C LEU A 5 -7.14 24.10 32.34
N GLN A 6 -7.88 23.56 33.32
CA GLN A 6 -8.12 22.12 33.41
C GLN A 6 -8.97 21.60 32.24
N LEU A 7 -9.95 22.38 31.79
CA LEU A 7 -10.78 22.00 30.65
C LEU A 7 -9.94 21.88 29.37
N THR A 8 -9.04 22.85 29.11
CA THR A 8 -8.17 22.87 27.92
C THR A 8 -7.15 21.73 27.90
N ILE A 9 -6.57 21.40 29.06
CA ILE A 9 -5.62 20.29 29.18
C ILE A 9 -6.31 18.95 28.92
N THR A 10 -7.56 18.81 29.35
CA THR A 10 -8.33 17.56 29.19
C THR A 10 -8.72 17.31 27.72
N THR A 11 -9.08 18.36 26.96
CA THR A 11 -9.39 18.23 25.53
C THR A 11 -8.16 17.91 24.68
N ILE A 12 -6.99 18.46 25.00
CA ILE A 12 -5.74 18.18 24.28
C ILE A 12 -5.30 16.73 24.50
N LEU A 13 -5.45 16.21 25.73
CA LEU A 13 -5.13 14.81 26.03
C LEU A 13 -6.05 13.84 25.30
N PHE A 14 -7.36 14.12 25.20
CA PHE A 14 -8.28 13.27 24.46
C PHE A 14 -8.03 13.24 22.94
N SER A 15 -7.61 14.36 22.33
CA SER A 15 -7.27 14.38 20.89
C SER A 15 -6.05 13.53 20.55
N THR A 16 -5.11 13.35 21.49
CA THR A 16 -3.91 12.53 21.26
C THR A 16 -4.17 11.02 21.30
N PHE A 17 -5.19 10.55 22.02
CA PHE A 17 -5.52 9.12 22.11
C PHE A 17 -6.40 8.61 20.95
N ILE A 18 -7.19 9.49 20.32
CA ILE A 18 -8.02 9.12 19.15
C ILE A 18 -7.18 9.11 17.86
N GLY A 19 -6.08 9.87 17.82
CA GLY A 19 -5.28 10.07 16.61
C GLY A 19 -4.49 8.85 16.14
N CYS A 20 -4.11 7.92 17.04
CA CYS A 20 -3.27 6.79 16.65
C CYS A 20 -4.04 5.77 15.78
N SER A 21 -5.21 5.31 16.21
CA SER A 21 -5.96 4.29 15.44
C SER A 21 -6.48 4.86 14.12
N VAL A 22 -6.95 6.11 14.11
CA VAL A 22 -7.47 6.75 12.88
C VAL A 22 -6.34 7.01 11.87
N ALA A 23 -5.13 7.32 12.34
CA ALA A 23 -3.98 7.48 11.45
C ALA A 23 -3.54 6.16 10.81
N GLU A 24 -3.61 5.05 11.57
CA GLU A 24 -3.36 3.70 11.04
C GLU A 24 -4.43 3.31 10.00
N ASP A 25 -5.71 3.48 10.30
CA ASP A 25 -6.80 3.16 9.35
C ASP A 25 -6.69 3.97 8.04
N VAL A 26 -6.32 5.25 8.13
CA VAL A 26 -6.10 6.11 6.96
C VAL A 26 -4.87 5.66 6.17
N LYS A 27 -3.78 5.30 6.85
CA LYS A 27 -2.58 4.76 6.21
C LYS A 27 -2.90 3.47 5.46
N ASP A 28 -3.58 2.53 6.09
CA ASP A 28 -3.94 1.25 5.48
C ASP A 28 -4.86 1.45 4.26
N THR A 29 -5.78 2.42 4.32
CA THR A 29 -6.62 2.78 3.17
C THR A 29 -5.79 3.33 2.00
N LEU A 30 -4.80 4.19 2.27
CA LEU A 30 -3.91 4.73 1.25
C LEU A 30 -3.00 3.67 0.65
N ASP A 31 -2.44 2.81 1.50
CA ASP A 31 -1.58 1.70 1.11
C ASP A 31 -2.36 0.69 0.23
N ALA A 32 -3.63 0.43 0.56
CA ALA A 32 -4.52 -0.39 -0.27
C ALA A 32 -4.83 0.24 -1.63
N ALA A 33 -5.06 1.56 -1.67
CA ALA A 33 -5.33 2.29 -2.91
C ALA A 33 -4.09 2.32 -3.83
N GLU A 34 -2.91 2.58 -3.28
CA GLU A 34 -1.65 2.50 -4.00
C GLU A 34 -1.43 1.10 -4.57
N CYS A 35 -1.75 0.06 -3.80
CA CYS A 35 -1.64 -1.30 -4.27
C CYS A 35 -2.57 -1.60 -5.45
N ALA A 36 -3.83 -1.16 -5.38
CA ALA A 36 -4.77 -1.33 -6.47
C ALA A 36 -4.27 -0.65 -7.77
N THR A 37 -3.69 0.55 -7.66
CA THR A 37 -3.09 1.25 -8.81
C THR A 37 -1.88 0.50 -9.40
N LEU A 38 -1.06 -0.13 -8.56
CA LEU A 38 0.07 -0.93 -9.05
C LEU A 38 -0.40 -2.20 -9.78
N ILE A 39 -1.42 -2.88 -9.27
CA ILE A 39 -2.00 -4.06 -9.92
C ILE A 39 -2.65 -3.68 -11.27
N GLU A 40 -3.39 -2.57 -11.30
CA GLU A 40 -3.99 -2.06 -12.55
C GLU A 40 -2.92 -1.70 -13.59
N ARG A 41 -1.80 -1.13 -13.16
CA ARG A 41 -0.68 -0.83 -14.08
C ARG A 41 -0.08 -2.10 -14.66
N LEU A 42 0.22 -3.09 -13.82
CA LEU A 42 0.75 -4.37 -14.26
C LEU A 42 -0.19 -5.05 -15.27
N ASP A 43 -1.50 -5.01 -15.04
CA ASP A 43 -2.51 -5.56 -15.96
C ASP A 43 -2.45 -4.85 -17.33
N ASN A 44 -2.38 -3.52 -17.33
CA ASN A 44 -2.23 -2.73 -18.56
C ASN A 44 -0.90 -3.00 -19.28
N ASP A 45 0.21 -3.12 -18.55
CA ASP A 45 1.54 -3.36 -19.12
C ASP A 45 1.59 -4.72 -19.82
N VAL A 46 0.97 -5.74 -19.22
CA VAL A 46 0.79 -7.07 -19.82
C VAL A 46 -0.08 -6.98 -21.08
N ASP A 47 -1.20 -6.26 -21.04
CA ASP A 47 -2.11 -6.09 -22.19
C ASP A 47 -1.48 -5.31 -23.35
N ASN A 48 -0.64 -4.32 -23.05
CA ASN A 48 0.05 -3.50 -24.04
C ASN A 48 1.30 -4.17 -24.63
N ASN A 49 1.66 -5.38 -24.17
CA ASN A 49 2.91 -6.06 -24.50
C ASN A 49 4.14 -5.18 -24.21
N GLU A 50 4.13 -4.49 -23.07
CA GLU A 50 5.31 -3.77 -22.57
C GLU A 50 6.48 -4.74 -22.35
N SER A 51 7.69 -4.18 -22.24
CA SER A 51 8.88 -5.02 -22.08
C SER A 51 8.81 -5.83 -20.78
N CYS A 52 9.38 -7.03 -20.78
CA CYS A 52 9.61 -7.79 -19.56
C CYS A 52 10.46 -7.03 -18.54
N SER A 53 11.23 -6.01 -18.95
CA SER A 53 11.90 -5.12 -18.02
C SER A 53 10.93 -4.24 -17.21
N GLU A 54 9.87 -3.73 -17.84
CA GLU A 54 8.81 -2.93 -17.20
C GLU A 54 7.90 -3.81 -16.34
N ILE A 55 7.45 -4.95 -16.87
CA ILE A 55 6.66 -5.94 -16.13
C ILE A 55 7.40 -6.37 -14.85
N ARG A 56 8.72 -6.62 -14.93
CA ARG A 56 9.52 -6.97 -13.73
C ARG A 56 9.62 -5.81 -12.74
N ALA A 57 9.72 -4.56 -13.20
CA ALA A 57 9.78 -3.39 -12.32
C ALA A 57 8.46 -3.21 -11.55
N ASP A 58 7.33 -3.38 -12.24
CA ASP A 58 6.01 -3.30 -11.64
C ASP A 58 5.75 -4.43 -10.65
N VAL A 59 6.08 -5.68 -11.01
CA VAL A 59 5.99 -6.82 -10.08
C VAL A 59 6.87 -6.59 -8.84
N ASN A 60 8.10 -6.08 -9.00
CA ASN A 60 8.96 -5.79 -7.85
C ASN A 60 8.37 -4.71 -6.95
N SER A 61 7.68 -3.71 -7.52
CA SER A 61 7.00 -2.67 -6.75
C SER A 61 5.85 -3.25 -5.93
N ILE A 62 5.07 -4.16 -6.50
CA ILE A 62 4.01 -4.89 -5.79
C ILE A 62 4.59 -5.78 -4.68
N LEU A 63 5.67 -6.50 -4.94
CA LEU A 63 6.24 -7.46 -3.98
C LEU A 63 7.01 -6.81 -2.82
N SER A 64 7.54 -5.60 -3.00
CA SER A 64 8.37 -4.91 -2.00
C SER A 64 7.65 -3.81 -1.23
N GLY A 65 6.51 -3.31 -1.74
CA GLY A 65 5.80 -2.15 -1.21
C GLY A 65 4.61 -2.47 -0.30
N SER A 66 3.71 -1.48 -0.21
CA SER A 66 2.45 -1.48 0.55
C SER A 66 1.55 -2.67 0.22
N CYS A 67 1.60 -3.19 -1.01
CA CYS A 67 0.84 -4.35 -1.46
C CYS A 67 1.06 -5.64 -0.66
N ARG A 68 2.20 -5.81 0.02
CA ARG A 68 2.56 -7.08 0.68
C ARG A 68 1.52 -7.57 1.69
N ASP A 69 0.83 -6.64 2.33
CA ASP A 69 -0.17 -6.92 3.36
C ASP A 69 -1.58 -7.13 2.76
N PHE A 70 -1.76 -6.82 1.47
CA PHE A 70 -3.03 -6.91 0.75
C PHE A 70 -3.10 -8.06 -0.27
N ILE A 71 -1.96 -8.66 -0.62
CA ILE A 71 -1.89 -9.81 -1.52
C ILE A 71 -1.75 -11.13 -0.76
N THR A 72 -2.38 -12.19 -1.28
CA THR A 72 -2.25 -13.53 -0.73
C THR A 72 -0.90 -14.16 -1.08
N GLU A 73 -0.54 -15.24 -0.37
CA GLU A 73 0.65 -16.03 -0.70
C GLU A 73 0.58 -16.65 -2.10
N GLU A 74 -0.61 -17.05 -2.53
CA GLU A 74 -0.84 -17.54 -3.90
C GLU A 74 -0.58 -16.43 -4.93
N GLN A 75 -1.13 -15.23 -4.73
CA GLN A 75 -0.90 -14.08 -5.61
C GLN A 75 0.58 -13.70 -5.67
N ARG A 76 1.26 -13.72 -4.52
CA ARG A 76 2.71 -13.50 -4.43
C ARG A 76 3.48 -14.51 -5.28
N THR A 77 3.14 -15.80 -5.18
CA THR A 77 3.80 -16.86 -5.93
C THR A 77 3.59 -16.68 -7.44
N GLN A 78 2.37 -16.29 -7.86
CA GLN A 78 2.08 -16.01 -9.26
C GLN A 78 2.88 -14.81 -9.80
N LEU A 79 2.97 -13.73 -9.02
CA LEU A 79 3.77 -12.56 -9.37
C LEU A 79 5.27 -12.91 -9.49
N GLU A 80 5.81 -13.65 -8.53
CA GLU A 80 7.20 -14.14 -8.59
C GLU A 80 7.43 -15.01 -9.83
N PHE A 81 6.49 -15.89 -10.16
CA PHE A 81 6.55 -16.69 -11.38
C PHE A 81 6.59 -15.81 -12.65
N ILE A 82 5.72 -14.79 -12.75
CA ILE A 82 5.72 -13.85 -13.89
C ILE A 82 7.07 -13.13 -13.99
N ARG A 83 7.56 -12.56 -12.88
CA ARG A 83 8.85 -11.85 -12.84
C ARG A 83 10.01 -12.73 -13.30
N ASP A 84 10.04 -13.99 -12.85
CA ASP A 84 11.16 -14.88 -13.06
C ASP A 84 11.15 -15.54 -14.45
N ASN A 85 9.99 -15.59 -15.13
CA ASN A 85 9.83 -16.25 -16.43
C ASN A 85 9.55 -15.29 -17.59
N CYS A 86 9.47 -13.97 -17.36
CA CYS A 86 9.36 -13.00 -18.44
C CYS A 86 10.74 -12.75 -19.10
N SER A 87 10.82 -12.95 -20.42
CA SER A 87 12.01 -12.66 -21.23
C SER A 87 11.69 -11.81 -22.45
N ASP A 88 12.49 -10.77 -22.72
CA ASP A 88 12.41 -9.88 -23.89
C ASP A 88 13.00 -10.50 -25.18
N GLU A 89 12.99 -11.84 -25.32
CA GLU A 89 13.59 -12.56 -26.47
C GLU A 89 12.85 -12.33 -27.79
#